data_AF-A0AA42ZA52-F1
#
_entry.id   AF-A0AA42ZA52-F1
#
_cell.length_a   1.000
_cell.length_b   1.000
_cell.length_c   1.000
_cell.angle_alpha   90.00
_cell.angle_beta   90.00
_cell.angle_gamma   90.00
#
_symmetry.space_group_name_H-M   'P 1'
#
loop_
_entity.id
_entity.type
_entity.pdbx_description
1 polymer ?
#
loop_
_entity_poly.entity_id
_entity_poly.type
_entity_poly.pdbx_seq_one_letter_code
_entity_poly.pdbx_strand_id
1 'polypeptide(L)'
;TISAMSEGDNWASFSNYGNPPVDYCEPGVSIKSTWKGGGYNTISGTSMASPHACGILLWGNISNNGVVNGDPDGNADSIGVK
;
A
#
# COMPACT_ATOMS: atom_id res chain seq x y z
N THR A 1 -5.23 0.74 -9.44
CA THR A 1 -4.20 1.58 -8.81
C THR A 1 -3.97 1.11 -7.38
N ILE A 2 -2.76 1.30 -6.82
CA ILE A 2 -2.43 0.92 -5.43
C ILE A 2 -2.28 2.17 -4.57
N SER A 3 -3.08 2.30 -3.50
CA SER A 3 -2.95 3.35 -2.47
C SER A 3 -1.98 2.90 -1.36
N ALA A 4 -1.58 3.84 -0.50
CA ALA A 4 -0.61 3.61 0.56
C ALA A 4 -1.23 3.74 1.95
N MET A 5 -0.87 2.82 2.83
CA MET A 5 -1.16 2.88 4.27
C MET A 5 0.11 2.80 5.12
N SER A 6 -0.04 3.20 6.38
CA SER A 6 0.93 3.05 7.45
C SER A 6 0.58 1.89 8.36
N GLU A 7 1.46 1.62 9.32
CA GLU A 7 1.22 0.62 10.36
C GLU A 7 -0.12 0.87 11.08
N GLY A 8 -0.82 -0.22 11.42
CA GLY A 8 -2.16 -0.17 12.00
C GLY A 8 -3.26 0.12 11.00
N ASP A 9 -3.02 -0.21 9.72
CA ASP A 9 -3.96 -0.05 8.61
C ASP A 9 -4.43 1.40 8.43
N ASN A 10 -3.61 2.39 8.81
CA ASN A 10 -4.00 3.80 8.79
C ASN A 10 -3.62 4.47 7.47
N TRP A 11 -4.53 5.23 6.88
CA TRP A 11 -4.33 5.96 5.64
C TRP A 11 -3.05 6.81 5.64
N ALA A 12 -2.25 6.72 4.58
CA ALA A 12 -1.10 7.60 4.41
C ALA A 12 -1.56 8.94 3.86
N SER A 13 -1.27 10.05 4.55
CA SER A 13 -1.74 11.39 4.18
C SER A 13 -1.36 11.87 2.78
N PHE A 14 -0.33 11.28 2.16
CA PHE A 14 0.11 11.57 0.79
C PHE A 14 -0.48 10.62 -0.27
N SER A 15 -1.21 9.59 0.14
CA SER A 15 -1.74 8.58 -0.77
C SER A 15 -2.81 9.19 -1.68
N ASN A 16 -2.89 8.65 -2.90
CA ASN A 16 -3.99 8.95 -3.79
C ASN A 16 -5.25 8.21 -3.33
N TYR A 17 -6.41 8.85 -3.44
CA TYR A 17 -7.73 8.33 -3.07
C TYR A 17 -8.70 8.40 -4.26
N GLY A 18 -9.90 7.85 -4.10
CA GLY A 18 -10.95 7.84 -5.09
C GLY A 18 -11.31 6.43 -5.54
N ASN A 19 -12.60 6.09 -5.41
CA ASN A 19 -13.13 4.83 -5.90
C ASN A 19 -14.24 5.03 -6.96
N PRO A 20 -13.99 4.73 -8.26
CA PRO A 20 -12.70 4.44 -8.91
C PRO A 20 -11.75 5.67 -8.93
N PRO A 21 -10.42 5.51 -9.04
CA PRO A 21 -9.72 4.37 -9.66
C PRO A 21 -8.75 3.55 -8.77
N VAL A 22 -8.88 3.53 -7.44
CA VAL A 22 -8.05 2.67 -6.58
C VAL A 22 -8.61 1.23 -6.52
N ASP A 23 -7.73 0.24 -6.68
CA ASP A 23 -8.10 -1.18 -6.60
C ASP A 23 -7.84 -1.76 -5.20
N TYR A 24 -6.66 -1.45 -4.63
CA TYR A 24 -6.19 -1.97 -3.33
C TYR A 24 -5.31 -0.97 -2.60
N CYS A 25 -5.20 -1.15 -1.28
CA CYS A 25 -4.28 -0.44 -0.40
C CYS A 25 -3.17 -1.38 0.11
N GLU A 26 -1.93 -0.89 0.14
CA GLU A 26 -0.76 -1.65 0.59
C GLU A 26 0.19 -0.81 1.47
N PRO A 27 1.09 -1.44 2.25
CA PRO A 27 2.05 -0.72 3.08
C PRO A 27 2.97 0.20 2.27
N GLY A 28 2.88 1.50 2.52
CA GLY A 28 3.65 2.53 1.81
C GLY A 28 4.32 3.56 2.72
N VAL A 29 4.17 3.49 4.04
CA VAL A 29 4.81 4.42 4.99
C VAL A 29 5.92 3.71 5.77
N SER A 30 7.07 4.35 5.89
CA SER A 30 8.22 3.86 6.66
C SER A 30 8.69 2.46 6.21
N ILE A 31 8.72 2.23 4.89
CA ILE A 31 9.11 0.95 4.31
C ILE A 31 10.63 0.87 4.19
N LYS A 32 11.24 -0.05 4.92
CA LYS A 32 12.67 -0.35 4.85
C LYS A 32 12.96 -1.30 3.70
N SER A 33 13.80 -0.90 2.76
CA SER A 33 14.20 -1.73 1.62
C SER A 33 15.67 -1.53 1.24
N THR A 34 16.17 -2.38 0.36
CA THR A 34 17.52 -2.31 -0.20
C THR A 34 17.75 -0.99 -0.91
N TRP A 35 18.97 -0.47 -0.83
CA TRP A 35 19.35 0.79 -1.44
C TRP A 35 20.68 0.67 -2.18
N LYS A 36 20.98 1.67 -3.01
CA LYS A 36 22.24 1.74 -3.77
C LYS A 36 23.45 1.67 -2.83
N GLY A 37 24.53 1.03 -3.28
CA GLY A 37 25.75 0.85 -2.50
C GLY A 37 25.69 -0.27 -1.47
N GLY A 38 24.74 -1.21 -1.59
CA GLY A 38 24.60 -2.36 -0.69
C GLY A 38 23.97 -2.02 0.67
N GLY A 39 23.42 -0.81 0.81
CA GLY A 39 22.78 -0.34 2.04
C GLY A 39 21.29 -0.64 2.11
N TYR A 40 20.67 -0.08 3.14
CA TYR A 40 19.22 -0.05 3.32
C TYR A 40 18.76 1.39 3.52
N ASN A 41 17.55 1.68 3.09
CA ASN A 41 16.91 2.98 3.34
C ASN A 41 15.45 2.76 3.71
N THR A 42 14.91 3.67 4.51
CA THR A 42 13.50 3.67 4.92
C THR A 42 12.83 4.89 4.31
N ILE A 43 11.88 4.65 3.41
CA ILE A 43 11.18 5.72 2.69
C ILE A 43 9.68 5.46 2.64
N SER A 44 8.92 6.50 2.31
CA SER A 44 7.47 6.48 2.24
C SER A 44 6.99 6.92 0.86
N GLY A 45 5.95 6.28 0.33
CA GLY A 45 5.31 6.61 -0.93
C GLY A 45 4.42 5.48 -1.45
N THR A 46 3.47 5.81 -2.33
CA THR A 46 2.71 4.79 -3.09
C THR A 46 3.62 3.93 -3.99
N SER A 47 4.78 4.46 -4.38
CA SER A 47 5.86 3.69 -5.02
C SER A 47 6.42 2.57 -4.14
N MET A 48 6.26 2.64 -2.82
CA MET A 48 6.64 1.57 -1.88
C MET A 48 5.48 0.61 -1.60
N ALA A 49 4.24 1.06 -1.77
CA ALA A 49 3.05 0.21 -1.70
C ALA A 49 2.96 -0.74 -2.90
N SER A 50 3.21 -0.22 -4.11
CA SER A 50 3.15 -0.97 -5.38
C SER A 50 3.93 -2.30 -5.42
N PRO A 51 5.19 -2.39 -4.95
CA PRO A 51 5.93 -3.66 -4.93
C PRO A 51 5.37 -4.72 -3.97
N HIS A 52 4.61 -4.35 -2.92
CA HIS A 52 3.93 -5.32 -2.06
C HIS A 52 2.82 -6.04 -2.83
N ALA A 53 1.92 -5.28 -3.49
CA ALA A 53 0.90 -5.84 -4.37
C ALA A 53 1.51 -6.71 -5.49
N CYS A 54 2.61 -6.26 -6.09
CA CYS A 54 3.35 -7.04 -7.10
C CYS A 54 3.83 -8.40 -6.55
N GLY A 55 4.37 -8.43 -5.33
CA GLY A 55 4.79 -9.66 -4.67
C GLY A 55 3.63 -10.61 -4.38
N ILE A 56 2.49 -10.09 -3.94
CA ILE A 56 1.27 -10.89 -3.73
C ILE A 56 0.79 -11.48 -5.05
N LEU A 57 0.73 -10.67 -6.11
CA LEU A 57 0.33 -11.10 -7.46
C LEU A 57 1.26 -12.15 -8.06
N LEU A 58 2.56 -12.07 -7.78
CA LEU A 58 3.53 -13.10 -8.16
C LEU A 58 3.23 -14.44 -7.45
N TRP A 59 2.74 -14.39 -6.22
CA TRP A 59 2.36 -15.58 -5.46
C TRP A 59 0.97 -16.12 -5.88
N GLY A 60 0.06 -15.26 -6.32
CA GLY A 60 -1.24 -15.64 -6.90
C GLY A 60 -2.24 -14.50 -6.87
N ASN A 61 -3.53 -14.82 -6.98
CA ASN A 61 -4.58 -13.78 -6.92
C ASN A 61 -4.57 -13.08 -5.56
N ILE A 62 -4.65 -11.73 -5.60
CA ILE A 62 -4.92 -10.91 -4.43
C ILE A 62 -6.30 -11.28 -3.87
N SER A 63 -6.35 -11.46 -2.55
CA SER A 63 -7.56 -11.57 -1.75
C SER A 63 -7.67 -10.34 -0.85
N ASN A 64 -8.87 -10.06 -0.34
CA ASN A 64 -9.11 -8.89 0.48
C ASN A 64 -9.24 -9.31 1.95
N ASN A 65 -8.52 -8.63 2.83
CA ASN A 65 -8.69 -8.81 4.27
C ASN A 65 -8.69 -7.47 4.99
N GLY A 66 -9.89 -6.96 5.26
CA GLY A 66 -10.07 -5.65 5.88
C GLY A 66 -9.96 -4.49 4.89
N VAL A 67 -10.05 -3.29 5.46
CA VAL A 67 -10.01 -2.02 4.73
C VAL A 67 -9.13 -1.03 5.49
N VAL A 68 -8.59 -0.06 4.78
CA VAL A 68 -7.77 1.00 5.38
C VAL A 68 -8.63 1.95 6.23
N ASN A 69 -8.12 2.31 7.40
CA ASN A 69 -8.73 3.27 8.32
C ASN A 69 -8.43 4.71 7.88
N GLY A 70 -9.45 5.57 7.92
CA GLY A 70 -9.27 7.01 7.69
C GLY A 70 -9.09 7.40 6.22
N ASP A 71 -9.57 6.59 5.28
CA ASP A 71 -9.67 6.93 3.87
C ASP A 71 -10.48 8.23 3.67
N PRO A 72 -9.93 9.27 3.01
CA PRO A 72 -10.59 10.57 2.87
C PRO A 72 -11.89 10.56 2.06
N ASP A 73 -12.10 9.59 1.17
CA ASP A 73 -13.21 9.65 0.20
C ASP A 73 -14.52 8.98 0.69
N GLY A 74 -14.50 8.38 1.88
CA GLY A 74 -15.65 7.71 2.50
C GLY A 74 -15.90 6.28 2.01
N ASN A 75 -15.12 5.79 1.03
CA ASN A 75 -15.19 4.44 0.49
C ASN A 75 -13.86 3.70 0.70
N ALA A 76 -13.62 3.27 1.94
CA ALA A 76 -12.34 2.68 2.36
C ALA A 76 -11.80 1.61 1.39
N ASP A 77 -10.58 1.86 0.90
CA ASP A 77 -9.84 0.92 0.05
C ASP A 77 -9.61 -0.44 0.74
N SER A 78 -9.76 -1.53 -0.02
CA SER A 78 -9.50 -2.90 0.46
C SER A 78 -8.01 -3.17 0.60
N ILE A 79 -7.60 -3.82 1.69
CA ILE A 79 -6.22 -4.23 1.90
C ILE A 79 -5.96 -5.55 1.16
N GLY A 80 -4.95 -5.54 0.29
CA GLY A 80 -4.53 -6.72 -0.47
C GLY A 80 -3.73 -7.70 0.38
N VAL A 81 -4.11 -8.98 0.33
CA VAL A 81 -3.41 -10.09 1.01
C VAL A 81 -3.36 -11.33 0.12
N LYS A 82 -2.57 -12.34 0.51
CA LYS A 82 -2.52 -13.65 -0.15
C LYS A 82 -3.32 -14.71 0.59
#